data_AF-A0A7L2TF11-F1
#
_entry.id   AF-A0A7L2TF11-F1
#
_cell.length_a   1.000
_cell.length_b   1.000
_cell.length_c   1.000
_cell.angle_alpha   90.00
_cell.angle_beta   90.00
_cell.angle_gamma   90.00
#
_symmetry.space_group_name_H-M   'P 1'
#
loop_
_entity.id
_entity.type
_entity.pdbx_description
1 polymer ?
#
loop_
_entity_poly.entity_id
_entity_poly.type
_entity_poly.pdbx_seq_one_letter_code
_entity_poly.pdbx_strand_id
1 'polypeptide(L)'
;EQRFEDTFGLEARGVSLPQRRFAQAALSEMLGGIGFFHGRSLLRSERREEPVPGAESVLFTAVPSRSCFPRGFLWDEGFHLLLLSRWDPALARDILAHWLDLLNADGWIPREQILGDEARAR
;
A
#
# COMPACT_ATOMS: atom_id res chain seq x y z
N GLU A 1 0.45 21.87 -6.87
CA GLU A 1 -0.90 22.38 -7.22
C GLU A 1 -1.21 22.17 -8.69
N GLN A 2 -0.42 22.70 -9.64
CA GLN A 2 -0.66 22.51 -11.08
C GLN A 2 -0.86 21.04 -11.50
N ARG A 3 0.08 20.14 -11.16
CA ARG A 3 -0.05 18.68 -11.44
C ARG A 3 -1.36 18.09 -10.89
N PHE A 4 -1.83 18.52 -9.72
CA PHE A 4 -3.08 18.03 -9.13
C PHE A 4 -4.30 18.44 -9.97
N GLU A 5 -4.34 19.69 -10.41
CA GLU A 5 -5.40 20.13 -11.32
C GLU A 5 -5.28 19.47 -12.69
N ASP A 6 -4.08 19.27 -13.24
CA ASP A 6 -3.90 18.58 -14.52
C ASP A 6 -4.37 17.12 -14.46
N THR A 7 -4.15 16.44 -13.33
CA THR A 7 -4.58 15.06 -13.14
C THR A 7 -6.10 14.94 -12.91
N PHE A 8 -6.65 15.78 -12.04
CA PHE A 8 -8.01 15.60 -11.55
C PHE A 8 -9.03 16.60 -12.13
N GLY A 9 -8.63 17.76 -12.64
CA GLY A 9 -9.54 18.72 -13.27
C GLY A 9 -10.71 19.12 -12.36
N LEU A 10 -10.48 19.34 -11.07
CA LEU A 10 -11.56 19.61 -10.11
C LEU A 10 -12.04 21.06 -10.22
N GLU A 11 -11.15 22.00 -10.49
CA GLU A 11 -11.50 23.40 -10.70
C GLU A 11 -12.36 23.56 -11.96
N ALA A 12 -11.95 22.91 -13.06
CA ALA A 12 -12.71 22.90 -14.31
C ALA A 12 -14.12 22.30 -14.15
N ARG A 13 -14.31 21.42 -13.16
CA ARG A 13 -15.61 20.80 -12.81
C ARG A 13 -16.44 21.61 -11.81
N GLY A 14 -16.00 22.82 -11.46
CA GLY A 14 -16.71 23.71 -10.55
C GLY A 14 -16.64 23.29 -9.07
N VAL A 15 -15.68 22.45 -8.69
CA VAL A 15 -15.49 22.03 -7.29
C VAL A 15 -14.94 23.19 -6.47
N SER A 16 -15.56 23.45 -5.31
CA SER A 16 -15.20 24.59 -4.44
C SER A 16 -13.76 24.50 -3.93
N LEU A 17 -13.14 25.66 -3.65
CA LEU A 17 -11.78 25.72 -3.12
C LEU A 17 -11.58 24.88 -1.83
N PRO A 18 -12.49 24.90 -0.83
CA PRO A 18 -12.36 24.04 0.35
C PRO A 18 -12.35 22.55 0.00
N GLN A 19 -13.20 22.10 -0.92
CA GLN A 19 -13.25 20.70 -1.35
C GLN A 19 -11.99 20.28 -2.12
N ARG A 20 -11.45 21.17 -2.97
CA ARG A 20 -10.18 20.91 -3.67
C ARG A 20 -9.00 20.79 -2.71
N ARG A 21 -8.92 21.67 -1.71
CA ARG A 21 -7.91 21.57 -0.65
C ARG A 21 -8.03 20.28 0.15
N PHE A 22 -9.26 19.87 0.48
CA PHE A 22 -9.51 18.59 1.13
C PHE A 22 -9.04 17.41 0.26
N ALA A 23 -9.38 17.39 -1.02
CA ALA A 23 -8.96 16.33 -1.95
C ALA A 23 -7.43 16.26 -2.10
N GLN A 24 -6.76 17.41 -2.16
CA GLN A 24 -5.30 17.47 -2.19
C GLN A 24 -4.68 16.94 -0.90
N ALA A 25 -5.24 17.26 0.27
CA ALA A 25 -4.79 16.73 1.55
C ALA A 25 -4.99 15.21 1.62
N ALA A 26 -6.14 14.69 1.18
CA ALA A 26 -6.43 13.27 1.16
C ALA A 26 -5.44 12.47 0.27
N LEU A 27 -5.13 12.97 -0.92
CA LEU A 27 -4.10 12.37 -1.78
C LEU A 27 -2.71 12.46 -1.14
N SER A 28 -2.38 13.59 -0.51
CA SER A 28 -1.07 13.77 0.16
C SER A 28 -0.89 12.80 1.33
N GLU A 29 -1.94 12.57 2.13
CA GLU A 29 -1.93 11.57 3.20
C GLU A 29 -1.75 10.15 2.65
N MET A 30 -2.44 9.81 1.55
CA MET A 30 -2.25 8.52 0.87
C MET A 30 -0.79 8.33 0.43
N LEU A 31 -0.22 9.32 -0.26
CA LEU A 31 1.18 9.27 -0.70
C LEU A 31 2.16 9.20 0.49
N GLY A 32 1.88 9.95 1.56
CA GLY A 32 2.66 9.93 2.80
C GLY A 32 2.54 8.63 3.60
N GLY A 33 1.56 7.77 3.26
CA GLY A 33 1.41 6.42 3.80
C GLY A 33 2.24 5.36 3.08
N ILE A 34 2.87 5.69 1.94
CA ILE A 34 3.71 4.74 1.21
C ILE A 34 5.00 4.50 1.98
N GLY A 35 5.33 3.22 2.21
CA GLY A 35 6.52 2.78 2.94
C GLY A 35 7.27 1.67 2.22
N PHE A 36 8.52 1.47 2.64
CA PHE A 36 9.36 0.34 2.23
C PHE A 36 9.62 -0.54 3.45
N PHE A 37 9.20 -1.79 3.37
CA PHE A 37 9.25 -2.77 4.44
C PHE A 37 10.19 -3.91 4.06
N HIS A 38 10.96 -4.41 5.02
CA HIS A 38 11.90 -5.51 4.82
C HIS A 38 11.91 -6.45 6.02
N GLY A 39 11.89 -7.75 5.74
CA GLY A 39 12.10 -8.78 6.75
C GLY A 39 11.36 -10.07 6.44
N ARG A 40 11.14 -10.87 7.50
CA ARG A 40 10.47 -12.17 7.42
C ARG A 40 9.10 -12.12 8.08
N SER A 41 8.09 -12.57 7.35
CA SER A 41 6.77 -12.87 7.89
C SER A 41 6.77 -14.19 8.67
N LEU A 42 5.84 -14.35 9.61
CA LEU A 42 5.54 -15.64 10.23
C LEU A 42 4.40 -16.31 9.46
N LEU A 43 4.65 -17.50 8.94
CA LEU A 43 3.71 -18.23 8.07
C LEU A 43 3.29 -19.53 8.77
N ARG A 44 2.00 -19.84 8.72
CA ARG A 44 1.46 -21.11 9.19
C ARG A 44 0.83 -21.85 8.01
N SER A 45 1.33 -23.05 7.73
CA SER A 45 0.73 -23.97 6.75
C SER A 45 -0.28 -24.89 7.44
N GLU A 46 -1.23 -25.46 6.72
CA GLU A 46 -2.16 -26.47 7.26
C GLU A 46 -1.46 -27.70 7.85
N ARG A 47 -0.21 -27.97 7.44
CA ARG A 47 0.58 -29.14 7.86
C ARG A 47 1.34 -28.92 9.18
N ARG A 48 1.33 -27.72 9.75
CA ARG A 48 2.05 -27.37 10.99
C ARG A 48 1.22 -26.45 11.87
N GLU A 49 1.17 -26.76 13.16
CA GLU A 49 0.50 -25.89 14.13
C GLU A 49 1.28 -24.59 14.38
N GLU A 50 2.60 -24.69 14.53
CA GLU A 50 3.45 -23.55 14.87
C GLU A 50 3.82 -22.70 13.63
N PRO A 51 3.70 -21.36 13.71
CA PRO A 51 4.20 -20.46 12.68
C PRO A 51 5.71 -20.58 12.52
N VAL A 52 6.18 -20.56 11.28
CA VAL A 52 7.61 -20.56 10.95
C VAL A 52 7.99 -19.28 10.21
N PRO A 53 9.22 -18.77 10.37
CA PRO A 53 9.71 -17.68 9.54
C PRO A 53 9.65 -18.04 8.05
N GLY A 54 9.04 -17.17 7.25
CA GLY A 54 9.10 -17.22 5.80
C GLY A 54 10.45 -16.78 5.26
N ALA A 55 10.54 -16.71 3.93
CA ALA A 55 11.71 -16.13 3.26
C ALA A 55 11.87 -14.64 3.61
N GLU A 56 13.11 -14.16 3.51
CA GLU A 56 13.39 -12.72 3.49
C GLU A 56 12.62 -12.09 2.32
N SER A 57 11.94 -10.98 2.57
CA SER A 57 11.12 -10.32 1.55
C SER A 57 11.13 -8.81 1.75
N VAL A 58 10.79 -8.11 0.67
CA VAL A 58 10.64 -6.66 0.63
C VAL A 58 9.24 -6.32 0.14
N LEU A 59 8.70 -5.21 0.62
CA LEU A 59 7.42 -4.69 0.13
C LEU A 59 7.45 -3.17 0.10
N PHE A 60 7.21 -2.62 -1.08
CA PHE A 60 6.95 -1.20 -1.28
C PHE A 60 5.46 -1.00 -1.51
N THR A 61 4.76 -0.35 -0.57
CA THR A 61 3.29 -0.33 -0.53
C THR A 61 2.73 0.86 0.23
N ALA A 62 1.50 1.28 -0.09
CA ALA A 62 0.73 2.13 0.80
C ALA A 62 0.24 1.35 2.04
N VAL A 63 -0.14 2.07 3.09
CA VAL A 63 -0.69 1.49 4.33
C VAL A 63 -2.07 2.08 4.62
N PRO A 64 -3.03 1.30 5.18
CA PRO A 64 -4.37 1.82 5.47
C PRO A 64 -4.38 2.95 6.50
N SER A 65 -3.46 2.90 7.47
CA SER A 65 -3.30 3.92 8.50
C SER A 65 -1.91 3.90 9.08
N ARG A 66 -1.21 5.03 9.03
CA ARG A 66 0.13 5.18 9.63
C ARG A 66 0.16 4.95 11.15
N SER A 67 -0.97 5.15 11.83
CA SER A 67 -1.07 5.01 13.30
C SER A 67 -1.55 3.64 13.74
N CYS A 68 -2.54 3.07 13.04
CA CYS A 68 -3.23 1.86 13.47
C CYS A 68 -2.80 0.62 12.69
N PHE A 69 -2.41 0.80 11.42
CA PHE A 69 -2.11 -0.30 10.49
C PHE A 69 -0.91 0.05 9.60
N PRO A 70 0.30 0.28 10.16
CA PRO A 70 1.46 0.76 9.40
C PRO A 70 2.15 -0.36 8.61
N ARG A 71 1.40 -1.11 7.81
CA ARG A 71 1.88 -2.25 7.02
C ARG A 71 0.96 -2.56 5.84
N GLY A 72 1.44 -3.40 4.92
CA GLY A 72 0.70 -3.79 3.72
C GLY A 72 -0.48 -4.71 4.02
N PHE A 73 -1.64 -4.41 3.44
CA PHE A 73 -2.81 -5.28 3.41
C PHE A 73 -3.25 -5.50 1.96
N LEU A 74 -3.33 -6.77 1.56
CA LEU A 74 -3.47 -7.15 0.16
C LEU A 74 -4.74 -6.58 -0.49
N TRP A 75 -5.86 -6.64 0.22
CA TRP A 75 -7.15 -6.19 -0.32
C TRP A 75 -7.28 -4.66 -0.29
N ASP A 76 -6.78 -3.98 0.75
CA ASP A 76 -6.73 -2.53 0.84
C ASP A 76 -5.90 -1.92 -0.31
N GLU A 77 -4.78 -2.55 -0.66
CA GLU A 77 -3.90 -2.02 -1.72
C GLU A 77 -4.60 -1.92 -3.08
N GLY A 78 -5.55 -2.82 -3.36
CA GLY A 78 -6.39 -2.71 -4.55
C GLY A 78 -7.12 -1.36 -4.63
N PHE A 79 -7.65 -0.87 -3.51
CA PHE A 79 -8.30 0.44 -3.45
C PHE A 79 -7.29 1.59 -3.47
N HIS A 80 -6.14 1.43 -2.83
CA HIS A 80 -5.06 2.43 -2.90
C HIS A 80 -4.61 2.67 -4.35
N LEU A 81 -4.40 1.59 -5.09
CA LEU A 81 -3.94 1.62 -6.48
C LEU A 81 -4.95 2.28 -7.42
N LEU A 82 -6.27 2.21 -7.16
CA LEU A 82 -7.28 2.92 -7.96
C LEU A 82 -7.07 4.44 -7.95
N LEU A 83 -6.59 5.00 -6.83
CA LEU A 83 -6.26 6.41 -6.70
C LEU A 83 -4.84 6.70 -7.19
N LEU A 84 -3.86 5.91 -6.72
CA LEU A 84 -2.45 6.12 -7.06
C LEU A 84 -2.20 6.00 -8.57
N SER A 85 -2.88 5.08 -9.26
CA SER A 85 -2.73 4.94 -10.72
C SER A 85 -3.23 6.14 -11.51
N ARG A 86 -4.13 6.97 -10.95
CA ARG A 86 -4.54 8.24 -11.57
C ARG A 86 -3.48 9.31 -11.40
N TRP A 87 -2.80 9.33 -10.25
CA TRP A 87 -1.78 10.30 -9.92
C TRP A 87 -0.42 10.01 -10.57
N ASP A 88 0.02 8.75 -10.47
CA ASP A 88 1.32 8.29 -10.91
C ASP A 88 1.27 6.80 -11.31
N PRO A 89 1.06 6.50 -12.61
CA PRO A 89 0.99 5.13 -13.10
C PRO A 89 2.28 4.34 -12.92
N ALA A 90 3.45 4.99 -12.87
CA ALA A 90 4.72 4.30 -12.68
C ALA A 90 4.83 3.81 -11.23
N LEU A 91 4.57 4.70 -10.27
CA LEU A 91 4.50 4.36 -8.85
C LEU A 91 3.53 3.20 -8.57
N ALA A 92 2.32 3.26 -9.16
CA ALA A 92 1.33 2.20 -9.00
C ALA A 92 1.80 0.84 -9.55
N ARG A 93 2.55 0.82 -10.65
CA ARG A 93 3.15 -0.41 -11.19
C ARG A 93 4.25 -0.95 -10.29
N ASP A 94 5.09 -0.09 -9.73
CA ASP A 94 6.17 -0.51 -8.83
C ASP A 94 5.61 -1.16 -7.56
N ILE A 95 4.56 -0.56 -6.97
CA ILE A 95 3.84 -1.14 -5.83
C ILE A 95 3.23 -2.49 -6.20
N LEU A 96 2.51 -2.57 -7.32
CA LEU A 96 1.89 -3.82 -7.78
C LEU A 96 2.95 -4.92 -8.00
N ALA A 97 4.09 -4.58 -8.59
CA ALA A 97 5.18 -5.52 -8.81
C ALA A 97 5.71 -6.08 -7.47
N HIS A 98 5.94 -5.23 -6.46
CA HIS A 98 6.38 -5.69 -5.14
C HIS A 98 5.34 -6.63 -4.47
N TRP A 99 4.05 -6.40 -4.66
CA TRP A 99 3.03 -7.33 -4.17
C TRP A 99 3.04 -8.68 -4.89
N LEU A 100 3.27 -8.68 -6.21
CA LEU A 100 3.36 -9.90 -7.01
C LEU A 100 4.63 -10.70 -6.70
N ASP A 101 5.73 -10.05 -6.32
CA ASP A 101 6.97 -10.71 -5.88
C ASP A 101 6.80 -11.51 -4.57
N LEU A 102 5.73 -11.27 -3.81
CA LEU A 102 5.40 -12.02 -2.59
C LEU A 102 4.64 -13.32 -2.86
N LEU A 103 4.31 -13.61 -4.13
CA LEU A 103 3.59 -14.80 -4.53
C LEU A 103 4.47 -16.05 -4.32
N ASN A 104 3.97 -17.01 -3.55
CA ASN A 104 4.66 -18.28 -3.37
C ASN A 104 4.42 -19.24 -4.56
N ALA A 105 5.07 -20.41 -4.52
CA ALA A 105 4.96 -21.42 -5.57
C ALA A 105 3.52 -21.95 -5.81
N ASP A 106 2.63 -21.79 -4.83
CA ASP A 106 1.22 -22.22 -4.90
C ASP A 106 0.29 -21.07 -5.35
N GLY A 107 0.82 -19.89 -5.67
CA GLY A 107 0.03 -18.72 -6.07
C GLY A 107 -0.54 -17.91 -4.90
N TRP A 108 -0.12 -18.19 -3.66
CA TRP A 108 -0.62 -17.51 -2.47
C TRP A 108 0.23 -16.30 -2.10
N ILE A 109 -0.45 -15.20 -1.75
CA ILE A 109 0.14 -13.99 -1.17
C ILE A 109 -0.47 -13.80 0.23
N PRO A 110 0.32 -13.57 1.30
CA PRO A 110 -0.23 -13.27 2.61
C PRO A 110 -1.12 -12.02 2.58
N ARG A 111 -2.32 -12.12 3.19
CA ARG A 111 -3.30 -11.03 3.21
C ARG A 111 -2.81 -9.76 3.94
N GLU A 112 -1.86 -9.93 4.86
CA GLU A 112 -1.32 -8.91 5.75
C GLU A 112 0.18 -9.17 5.88
N GLN A 113 0.98 -8.13 5.67
CA GLN A 113 2.43 -8.22 5.50
C GLN A 113 3.15 -7.67 6.73
N ILE A 114 3.50 -8.56 7.65
CA ILE A 114 4.17 -8.21 8.92
C ILE A 114 5.66 -8.54 8.79
N LEU A 115 6.41 -7.64 8.14
CA LEU A 115 7.82 -7.84 7.79
C LEU A 115 8.75 -7.27 8.86
N GLY A 116 9.45 -8.15 9.59
CA GLY A 116 10.44 -7.75 10.59
C GLY A 116 9.84 -7.36 11.96
N ASP A 117 10.72 -7.04 12.91
CA ASP A 117 10.33 -6.82 14.31
C ASP A 117 9.58 -5.51 14.51
N GLU A 118 9.90 -4.48 13.74
CA GLU A 118 9.19 -3.20 13.79
C GLU A 118 7.71 -3.36 13.43
N ALA A 119 7.41 -4.10 12.36
CA ALA A 119 6.04 -4.37 11.95
C ALA A 119 5.30 -5.28 12.96
N ARG A 120 6.02 -6.18 13.65
CA ARG A 120 5.45 -7.06 14.69
C ARG A 120 5.10 -6.34 16.00
N ALA A 121 5.78 -5.23 16.29
CA ALA A 121 5.54 -4.44 17.50
C ALA A 121 4.28 -3.55 17.42
N ARG A 122 3.50 -3.66 16.34
CA ARG A 122 2.31 -2.86 16.05
C ARG A 122 1.10 -3.76 15.83
#